data_AF-A0A6J6D3Y2-F1
#
_entry.id   AF-A0A6J6D3Y2-F1
#
_cell.length_a   1.000
_cell.length_b   1.000
_cell.length_c   1.000
_cell.angle_alpha   90.00
_cell.angle_beta   90.00
_cell.angle_gamma   90.00
#
_symmetry.space_group_name_H-M   'P 1'
#
loop_
_entity.id
_entity.type
_entity.pdbx_description
1 polymer ?
#
loop_
_entity_poly.entity_id
_entity_poly.type
_entity_poly.pdbx_seq_one_letter_code
_entity_poly.pdbx_strand_id
1 'polypeptide(L)'
;MQWSRVRFAVLTGSLGTVVLLLGVGNASAESSVSVAPDRIPVTAEQSAALVQVRWSGLEPRQLVFVDICKKSISDSSFIVSEDCGAYSGLAPNGSAAGDGSTELEVFRGQDPAGEAWGCYAEGDTPPAGVIKYTTCFVRVTDTAVLNVESDSETPIRFEGAGRVDPGTLATTSGGPPPPQLPSSASSGGAPAPGSSVDDAEALQFAGSDSGAGVAITG
;
A
#
# COMPACT_ATOMS: atom_id res chain seq x y z
N MET A 1 -35.33 -66.32 -57.42
CA MET A 1 -36.51 -66.12 -56.56
C MET A 1 -36.20 -64.93 -55.66
N GLN A 2 -36.53 -63.72 -56.08
CA GLN A 2 -37.79 -63.02 -55.79
C GLN A 2 -37.83 -62.40 -54.38
N TRP A 3 -37.40 -61.13 -54.33
CA TRP A 3 -38.03 -59.98 -53.66
C TRP A 3 -38.18 -59.99 -52.12
N SER A 4 -37.66 -58.95 -51.47
CA SER A 4 -38.53 -57.86 -50.96
C SER A 4 -37.73 -56.71 -50.38
N ARG A 5 -38.03 -55.50 -50.88
CA ARG A 5 -37.69 -54.23 -50.26
C ARG A 5 -38.68 -54.00 -49.12
N VAL A 6 -38.19 -53.65 -47.93
CA VAL A 6 -39.02 -53.02 -46.90
C VAL A 6 -38.44 -51.63 -46.65
N ARG A 7 -39.18 -50.61 -47.07
CA ARG A 7 -38.97 -49.22 -46.68
C ARG A 7 -39.71 -49.01 -45.36
N PHE A 8 -39.01 -48.64 -44.30
CA PHE A 8 -39.62 -48.00 -43.14
C PHE A 8 -39.15 -46.54 -43.10
N ALA A 9 -40.08 -45.65 -43.42
CA ALA A 9 -39.98 -44.25 -43.07
C ALA A 9 -40.73 -44.06 -41.75
N VAL A 10 -40.06 -43.57 -40.72
CA VAL A 10 -40.71 -42.90 -39.58
C VAL A 10 -39.90 -41.65 -39.26
N LEU A 11 -40.51 -40.51 -39.60
CA LEU A 11 -40.20 -39.17 -39.14
C LEU A 11 -41.05 -38.94 -37.88
N THR A 12 -40.43 -38.84 -36.72
CA THR A 12 -41.08 -38.27 -35.52
C THR A 12 -40.02 -37.53 -34.73
N GLY A 13 -40.24 -36.22 -34.57
CA GLY A 13 -39.28 -35.27 -34.06
C GLY A 13 -38.91 -35.46 -32.59
N SER A 14 -37.69 -35.04 -32.28
CA SER A 14 -37.24 -34.73 -30.93
C SER A 14 -36.86 -33.25 -30.90
N LEU A 15 -37.80 -32.44 -30.40
CA LEU A 15 -37.50 -31.11 -29.88
C LEU A 15 -36.60 -31.26 -28.65
N GLY A 16 -35.51 -30.52 -28.64
CA GLY A 16 -35.00 -29.85 -27.45
C GLY A 16 -34.30 -30.70 -26.40
N THR A 17 -32.96 -30.70 -26.45
CA THR A 17 -32.18 -30.26 -25.29
C THR A 17 -30.85 -29.70 -25.81
N VAL A 18 -30.81 -28.40 -26.10
CA VAL A 18 -29.52 -27.70 -26.18
C VAL A 18 -29.07 -27.54 -24.73
N VAL A 19 -28.15 -28.42 -24.29
CA VAL A 19 -27.45 -28.24 -23.03
C VAL A 19 -26.50 -27.06 -23.22
N LEU A 20 -26.96 -25.86 -22.90
CA LEU A 20 -26.10 -24.72 -22.65
C LEU A 20 -25.30 -25.05 -21.39
N LEU A 21 -24.14 -25.68 -21.58
CA LEU A 21 -23.06 -25.66 -20.61
C LEU A 21 -22.66 -24.19 -20.47
N LEU A 22 -23.30 -23.51 -19.52
CA LEU A 22 -22.82 -22.28 -18.92
C LEU A 22 -21.49 -22.63 -18.28
N GLY A 23 -20.42 -22.57 -19.07
CA GLY A 23 -19.08 -22.44 -18.56
C GLY A 23 -19.09 -21.20 -17.70
N VAL A 24 -19.19 -21.39 -16.39
CA VAL A 24 -18.84 -20.38 -15.42
C VAL A 24 -17.35 -20.20 -15.61
N GLY A 25 -17.00 -19.36 -16.57
CA GLY A 25 -15.65 -18.83 -16.67
C GLY A 25 -15.44 -18.15 -15.34
N ASN A 26 -14.67 -18.78 -14.46
CA ASN A 26 -14.01 -18.07 -13.39
C ASN A 26 -13.10 -17.09 -14.12
N ALA A 27 -13.63 -15.90 -14.39
CA ALA A 27 -12.80 -14.77 -14.74
C ALA A 27 -11.89 -14.60 -13.53
N SER A 28 -10.65 -15.08 -13.62
CA SER A 28 -9.60 -14.63 -12.73
C SER A 28 -9.63 -13.12 -12.83
N ALA A 29 -10.03 -12.46 -11.75
CA ALA A 29 -9.94 -11.01 -11.69
C ALA A 29 -8.45 -10.68 -11.86
N GLU A 30 -8.11 -9.97 -12.93
CA GLU A 30 -6.78 -9.39 -13.04
C GLU A 30 -6.56 -8.51 -11.80
N SER A 31 -5.39 -8.62 -11.18
CA SER A 31 -5.07 -7.78 -10.05
C SER A 31 -5.04 -6.32 -10.49
N SER A 32 -5.45 -5.42 -9.59
CA SER A 32 -5.40 -3.99 -9.86
C SER A 32 -4.97 -3.23 -8.62
N VAL A 33 -4.37 -2.06 -8.83
CA VAL A 33 -4.01 -1.11 -7.77
C VAL A 33 -4.40 0.30 -8.18
N SER A 34 -4.83 1.08 -7.21
CA SER A 34 -5.04 2.51 -7.33
C SER A 34 -4.45 3.25 -6.12
N VAL A 35 -4.02 4.49 -6.35
CA VAL A 35 -3.46 5.38 -5.33
C VAL A 35 -4.25 6.67 -5.32
N ALA A 36 -4.64 7.14 -4.14
CA ALA A 36 -5.36 8.39 -3.97
C ALA A 36 -4.67 9.32 -2.95
N PRO A 37 -4.36 10.58 -3.32
CA PRO A 37 -4.36 11.08 -4.71
C PRO A 37 -3.19 10.50 -5.51
N ASP A 38 -3.35 10.34 -6.82
CA ASP A 38 -2.28 9.93 -7.76
C ASP A 38 -1.32 11.10 -8.07
N ARG A 39 -1.88 12.31 -8.07
CA ARG A 39 -1.14 13.59 -8.03
C ARG A 39 -1.09 14.11 -6.62
N ILE A 40 0.09 14.06 -6.04
CA ILE A 40 0.32 14.26 -4.62
C ILE A 40 0.73 15.71 -4.39
N PRO A 41 -0.17 16.55 -3.84
CA PRO A 41 0.16 17.94 -3.58
C PRO A 41 1.18 18.00 -2.45
N VAL A 42 2.30 18.68 -2.70
CA VAL A 42 3.36 18.85 -1.71
C VAL A 42 3.86 20.29 -1.68
N THR A 43 4.19 20.79 -0.48
CA THR A 43 4.94 22.05 -0.34
C THR A 43 6.41 21.84 -0.70
N ALA A 44 7.15 22.94 -0.90
CA ALA A 44 8.56 22.86 -1.24
C ALA A 44 9.38 22.11 -0.17
N GLU A 45 8.96 22.22 1.10
CA GLU A 45 9.63 21.68 2.29
C GLU A 45 9.18 20.26 2.65
N GLN A 46 8.08 19.76 2.07
CA GLN A 46 7.58 18.42 2.37
C GLN A 46 8.42 17.33 1.67
N SER A 47 8.96 16.41 2.47
CA SER A 47 9.76 15.27 2.01
C SER A 47 8.97 13.96 1.94
N ALA A 48 7.70 13.96 2.36
CA ALA A 48 6.82 12.80 2.32
C ALA A 48 5.34 13.22 2.31
N ALA A 49 4.48 12.31 1.90
CA ALA A 49 3.03 12.47 1.95
C ALA A 49 2.34 11.11 2.16
N LEU A 50 1.21 11.11 2.87
CA LEU A 50 0.37 9.93 3.01
C LEU A 50 -0.57 9.81 1.81
N VAL A 51 -0.64 8.62 1.25
CA VAL A 51 -1.61 8.25 0.20
C VAL A 51 -2.39 7.02 0.61
N GLN A 52 -3.61 6.90 0.11
CA GLN A 52 -4.39 5.68 0.23
C GLN A 52 -4.09 4.78 -0.96
N VAL A 53 -3.55 3.59 -0.69
CA VAL A 53 -3.38 2.52 -1.68
C VAL A 53 -4.57 1.56 -1.55
N ARG A 54 -5.18 1.19 -2.68
CA ARG A 54 -6.27 0.21 -2.75
C ARG A 54 -5.94 -0.82 -3.80
N TRP A 55 -6.23 -2.08 -3.53
CA TRP A 55 -6.02 -3.18 -4.48
C TRP A 55 -7.22 -4.10 -4.56
N SER A 56 -7.29 -4.84 -5.66
CA SER A 56 -8.27 -5.89 -5.93
C SER A 56 -7.63 -7.05 -6.68
N GLY A 57 -8.25 -8.22 -6.66
CA GLY A 57 -7.84 -9.36 -7.50
C GLY A 57 -6.51 -10.02 -7.10
N LEU A 58 -5.94 -9.69 -5.94
CA LEU A 58 -4.81 -10.42 -5.37
C LEU A 58 -5.28 -11.74 -4.75
N GLU A 59 -4.34 -12.61 -4.40
CA GLU A 59 -4.64 -13.87 -3.74
C GLU A 59 -5.32 -13.62 -2.37
N PRO A 60 -6.52 -14.19 -2.14
CA PRO A 60 -7.23 -14.02 -0.89
C PRO A 60 -6.43 -14.53 0.32
N ARG A 61 -6.53 -13.84 1.45
CA ARG A 61 -5.93 -14.23 2.74
C ARG A 61 -4.40 -14.31 2.76
N GLN A 62 -3.72 -13.65 1.82
CA GLN A 62 -2.26 -13.56 1.80
C GLN A 62 -1.74 -12.26 2.44
N LEU A 63 -0.44 -12.22 2.72
CA LEU A 63 0.23 -10.95 2.99
C LEU A 63 0.37 -10.15 1.70
N VAL A 64 0.17 -8.84 1.80
CA VAL A 64 0.35 -7.91 0.69
C VAL A 64 1.54 -7.01 0.98
N PHE A 65 2.38 -6.86 -0.04
CA PHE A 65 3.56 -6.01 -0.05
C PHE A 65 3.28 -4.81 -0.94
N VAL A 66 3.60 -3.62 -0.45
CA VAL A 66 3.37 -2.36 -1.14
C VAL A 66 4.71 -1.62 -1.24
N ASP A 67 5.26 -1.56 -2.45
CA ASP A 67 6.59 -1.01 -2.72
C ASP A 67 6.51 0.29 -3.51
N ILE A 68 7.51 1.15 -3.35
CA ILE A 68 7.70 2.33 -4.21
C ILE A 68 8.85 2.03 -5.17
N CYS A 69 8.57 2.10 -6.47
CA CYS A 69 9.51 1.76 -7.52
C CYS A 69 9.79 2.96 -8.44
N LYS A 70 11.02 3.06 -8.92
CA LYS A 70 11.48 4.12 -9.84
C LYS A 70 11.15 3.82 -11.31
N LYS A 71 10.83 2.57 -11.63
CA LYS A 71 10.43 2.11 -12.96
C LYS A 71 9.14 1.31 -12.89
N SER A 72 8.50 1.22 -14.04
CA SER A 72 7.30 0.41 -14.29
C SER A 72 7.65 -1.07 -14.37
N ILE A 73 6.79 -1.95 -13.83
CA ILE A 73 6.85 -3.41 -14.03
C ILE A 73 6.69 -3.83 -15.50
N SER A 74 6.11 -2.95 -16.34
CA SER A 74 5.99 -3.19 -17.79
C SER A 74 7.29 -2.90 -18.55
N ASP A 75 8.30 -2.29 -17.90
CA ASP A 75 9.62 -2.10 -18.49
C ASP A 75 10.36 -3.46 -18.55
N SER A 76 10.81 -3.86 -19.74
CA SER A 76 11.53 -5.12 -19.94
C SER A 76 12.84 -5.26 -19.14
N SER A 77 13.38 -4.14 -18.65
CA SER A 77 14.59 -4.07 -17.82
C SER A 77 14.28 -3.95 -16.33
N PHE A 78 13.02 -4.07 -15.94
CA PHE A 78 12.59 -3.96 -14.55
C PHE A 78 13.14 -5.11 -13.70
N ILE A 79 13.79 -4.75 -12.60
CA ILE A 79 14.32 -5.70 -11.61
C ILE A 79 13.85 -5.24 -10.23
N VAL A 80 12.95 -6.00 -9.59
CA VAL A 80 12.32 -5.61 -8.31
C VAL A 80 13.35 -5.17 -7.26
N SER A 81 14.44 -5.91 -7.10
CA SER A 81 15.47 -5.63 -6.09
C SER A 81 16.33 -4.39 -6.37
N GLU A 82 16.31 -3.86 -7.61
CA GLU A 82 17.10 -2.70 -8.01
C GLU A 82 16.22 -1.47 -8.24
N ASP A 83 15.01 -1.68 -8.75
CA ASP A 83 14.10 -0.62 -9.18
C ASP A 83 13.08 -0.25 -8.11
N CYS A 84 12.84 -1.10 -7.10
CA CYS A 84 12.01 -0.77 -5.95
C CYS A 84 12.87 -0.45 -4.72
N GLY A 85 12.44 0.55 -3.96
CA GLY A 85 13.10 0.94 -2.71
C GLY A 85 12.94 -0.14 -1.65
N ALA A 86 13.89 -0.23 -0.72
CA ALA A 86 13.82 -1.17 0.40
C ALA A 86 12.67 -0.86 1.38
N TYR A 87 12.01 0.28 1.21
CA TYR A 87 10.85 0.70 1.99
C TYR A 87 9.57 0.05 1.43
N SER A 88 9.35 -1.21 1.80
CA SER A 88 8.14 -1.98 1.50
C SER A 88 7.14 -1.84 2.65
N GLY A 89 5.96 -1.27 2.41
CA GLY A 89 4.83 -1.36 3.32
C GLY A 89 4.28 -2.79 3.37
N LEU A 90 4.01 -3.30 4.58
CA LEU A 90 3.36 -4.60 4.78
C LEU A 90 1.92 -4.37 5.24
N ALA A 91 0.97 -4.91 4.48
CA ALA A 91 -0.44 -4.88 4.84
C ALA A 91 -1.00 -6.31 4.90
N PRO A 92 -1.65 -6.73 5.99
CA PRO A 92 -2.36 -7.99 6.01
C PRO A 92 -3.58 -7.89 5.08
N ASN A 93 -3.71 -8.79 4.11
CA ASN A 93 -4.94 -8.94 3.34
C ASN A 93 -5.76 -10.11 3.89
N GLY A 94 -6.65 -9.82 4.84
CA GLY A 94 -7.57 -10.82 5.40
C GLY A 94 -8.82 -11.10 4.55
N SER A 95 -8.94 -10.46 3.37
CA SER A 95 -10.15 -10.54 2.55
C SER A 95 -10.29 -11.90 1.86
N ALA A 96 -11.51 -12.40 1.80
CA ALA A 96 -11.85 -13.60 1.02
C ALA A 96 -11.94 -13.32 -0.49
N ALA A 97 -12.00 -12.05 -0.89
CA ALA A 97 -12.09 -11.62 -2.28
C ALA A 97 -10.75 -11.09 -2.84
N GLY A 98 -9.70 -11.01 -2.01
CA GLY A 98 -8.41 -10.49 -2.45
C GLY A 98 -8.30 -8.95 -2.43
N ASP A 99 -9.38 -8.23 -2.10
CA ASP A 99 -9.39 -6.77 -2.04
C ASP A 99 -8.91 -6.22 -0.70
N GLY A 100 -8.29 -5.04 -0.71
CA GLY A 100 -7.84 -4.37 0.50
C GLY A 100 -7.39 -2.94 0.27
N SER A 101 -6.97 -2.29 1.36
CA SER A 101 -6.41 -0.94 1.32
C SER A 101 -5.49 -0.68 2.49
N THR A 102 -4.45 0.12 2.27
CA THR A 102 -3.54 0.62 3.33
C THR A 102 -3.18 2.08 3.08
N GLU A 103 -2.87 2.81 4.14
CA GLU A 103 -2.14 4.06 4.01
C GLU A 103 -0.66 3.75 3.75
N LEU A 104 -0.06 4.49 2.83
CA LEU A 104 1.36 4.42 2.49
C LEU A 104 1.94 5.82 2.61
N GLU A 105 3.05 5.96 3.31
CA GLU A 105 3.87 7.17 3.25
C GLU A 105 4.78 7.09 2.03
N VAL A 106 4.54 7.92 1.03
CA VAL A 106 5.42 8.04 -0.13
C VAL A 106 6.44 9.15 0.12
N PHE A 107 7.68 8.92 -0.27
CA PHE A 107 8.76 9.88 -0.09
C PHE A 107 8.93 10.78 -1.32
N ARG A 108 9.25 12.05 -1.08
CA ARG A 108 9.74 13.02 -2.05
C ARG A 108 11.18 13.35 -1.71
N GLY A 109 12.09 13.02 -2.60
CA GLY A 109 13.53 13.14 -2.41
C GLY A 109 14.25 11.87 -2.81
N GLN A 110 15.51 11.77 -2.39
CA GLN A 110 16.29 10.55 -2.51
C GLN A 110 15.60 9.42 -1.75
N ASP A 111 15.70 8.20 -2.26
CA ASP A 111 15.21 7.00 -1.58
C ASP A 111 15.72 6.97 -0.12
N PRO A 112 14.83 6.74 0.88
CA PRO A 112 15.21 6.77 2.30
C PRO A 112 16.26 5.75 2.71
N ALA A 113 16.46 4.67 1.94
CA ALA A 113 17.52 3.71 2.19
C ALA A 113 18.91 4.21 1.73
N GLY A 114 18.98 5.41 1.14
CA GLY A 114 20.22 6.04 0.70
C GLY A 114 20.65 5.63 -0.72
N GLU A 115 19.75 5.01 -1.48
CA GLU A 115 20.02 4.62 -2.87
C GLU A 115 20.27 5.84 -3.78
N ALA A 116 21.02 5.66 -4.85
CA ALA A 116 21.40 6.73 -5.78
C ALA A 116 20.26 7.15 -6.75
N TRP A 117 19.01 7.13 -6.27
CA TRP A 117 17.82 7.54 -7.00
C TRP A 117 16.76 8.12 -6.06
N GLY A 118 15.71 8.74 -6.61
CA GLY A 118 14.59 9.21 -5.81
C GLY A 118 13.38 9.68 -6.60
N CYS A 119 12.27 9.87 -5.91
CA CYS A 119 11.01 10.40 -6.44
C CYS A 119 10.94 11.91 -6.18
N TYR A 120 10.79 12.72 -7.21
CA TYR A 120 10.87 14.18 -7.11
C TYR A 120 9.70 14.85 -7.82
N ALA A 121 9.32 16.03 -7.35
CA ALA A 121 8.48 16.93 -8.12
C ALA A 121 9.28 17.50 -9.31
N GLU A 122 8.57 17.97 -10.34
CA GLU A 122 9.18 18.47 -11.59
C GLU A 122 10.19 19.60 -11.34
N GLY A 123 9.93 20.49 -10.37
CA GLY A 123 10.79 21.62 -10.03
C GLY A 123 12.00 21.29 -9.13
N ASP A 124 12.11 20.07 -8.61
CA ASP A 124 13.14 19.76 -7.62
C ASP A 124 14.52 19.57 -8.24
N THR A 125 15.56 19.92 -7.48
CA THR A 125 16.95 19.63 -7.83
C THR A 125 17.45 18.46 -6.99
N PRO A 126 17.80 17.30 -7.59
CA PRO A 126 18.35 16.18 -6.83
C PRO A 126 19.78 16.48 -6.35
N PRO A 127 20.24 15.85 -5.25
CA PRO A 127 21.65 15.87 -4.86
C PRO A 127 22.57 15.33 -5.98
N ALA A 128 23.84 15.71 -5.94
CA ALA A 128 24.83 15.22 -6.90
C ALA A 128 24.94 13.68 -6.84
N GLY A 129 24.87 13.04 -8.01
CA GLY A 129 24.94 11.57 -8.12
C GLY A 129 23.61 10.84 -7.89
N VAL A 130 22.52 11.55 -7.54
CA VAL A 130 21.18 10.95 -7.38
C VAL A 130 20.37 11.12 -8.66
N ILE A 131 19.82 10.01 -9.16
CA ILE A 131 18.95 10.03 -10.34
C ILE A 131 17.55 10.47 -9.95
N LYS A 132 17.05 11.54 -10.59
CA LYS A 132 15.70 12.06 -10.39
C LYS A 132 14.68 11.34 -11.24
N TYR A 133 13.63 10.81 -10.61
CA TYR A 133 12.42 10.31 -11.25
C TYR A 133 11.23 11.22 -10.91
N THR A 134 10.58 11.79 -11.93
CA THR A 134 9.37 12.63 -11.76
C THR A 134 8.08 11.84 -11.77
N THR A 135 8.17 10.55 -12.08
CA THR A 135 7.10 9.57 -11.93
C THR A 135 7.72 8.35 -11.26
N CYS A 136 7.14 7.96 -10.14
CA CYS A 136 7.42 6.70 -9.47
C CYS A 136 6.16 5.84 -9.54
N PHE A 137 6.26 4.59 -9.12
CA PHE A 137 5.19 3.62 -9.20
C PHE A 137 4.97 3.03 -7.81
N VAL A 138 3.71 2.96 -7.37
CA VAL A 138 3.34 2.14 -6.22
C VAL A 138 2.99 0.78 -6.76
N ARG A 139 3.82 -0.21 -6.42
CA ARG A 139 3.64 -1.61 -6.78
C ARG A 139 2.99 -2.34 -5.61
N VAL A 140 2.03 -3.20 -5.91
CA VAL A 140 1.39 -4.08 -4.94
C VAL A 140 1.52 -5.51 -5.42
N THR A 141 1.91 -6.41 -4.52
CA THR A 141 1.98 -7.85 -4.79
C THR A 141 1.60 -8.66 -3.55
N ASP A 142 1.30 -9.94 -3.71
CA ASP A 142 1.01 -10.86 -2.62
C ASP A 142 2.06 -11.96 -2.46
N THR A 143 1.98 -12.69 -1.35
CA THR A 143 2.72 -13.93 -1.06
C THR A 143 4.23 -13.75 -0.83
N ALA A 144 4.92 -13.03 -1.71
CA ALA A 144 6.32 -12.66 -1.61
C ALA A 144 6.60 -11.31 -2.30
N VAL A 145 7.54 -10.54 -1.76
CA VAL A 145 7.96 -9.24 -2.34
C VAL A 145 8.34 -9.35 -3.82
N LEU A 146 8.99 -10.45 -4.21
CA LEU A 146 9.49 -10.70 -5.57
C LEU A 146 8.47 -11.41 -6.49
N ASN A 147 7.21 -11.54 -6.07
CA ASN A 147 6.18 -12.21 -6.87
C ASN A 147 5.80 -11.34 -8.07
N VAL A 148 6.12 -11.80 -9.29
CA VAL A 148 5.82 -11.10 -10.56
C VAL A 148 4.61 -11.69 -11.28
N GLU A 149 3.99 -12.75 -10.73
CA GLU A 149 2.83 -13.40 -11.34
C GLU A 149 1.51 -12.76 -10.88
N SER A 150 1.51 -12.18 -9.69
CA SER A 150 0.41 -11.38 -9.15
C SER A 150 0.96 -10.07 -8.60
N ASP A 151 1.31 -9.17 -9.51
CA ASP A 151 1.62 -7.80 -9.16
C ASP A 151 0.85 -6.81 -10.03
N SER A 152 0.73 -5.60 -9.50
CA SER A 152 0.09 -4.49 -10.19
C SER A 152 0.73 -3.20 -9.72
N GLU A 153 0.72 -2.20 -10.58
CA GLU A 153 1.28 -0.90 -10.23
C GLU A 153 0.38 0.25 -10.66
N THR A 154 0.58 1.40 -10.01
CA THR A 154 0.00 2.67 -10.42
C THR A 154 1.08 3.75 -10.36
N PRO A 155 1.16 4.65 -11.35
CA PRO A 155 2.07 5.78 -11.30
C PRO A 155 1.63 6.81 -10.25
N ILE A 156 2.60 7.40 -9.57
CA ILE A 156 2.43 8.54 -8.65
C ILE A 156 3.32 9.70 -9.09
N ARG A 157 2.84 10.92 -8.82
CA ARG A 157 3.56 12.17 -9.15
C ARG A 157 3.42 13.19 -8.05
N PHE A 158 4.51 13.88 -7.72
CA PHE A 158 4.45 15.01 -6.80
C PHE A 158 4.18 16.31 -7.57
N GLU A 159 3.16 17.04 -7.14
CA GLU A 159 2.85 18.37 -7.64
C GLU A 159 3.33 19.39 -6.63
N GLY A 160 4.36 20.15 -7.01
CA GLY A 160 4.83 21.26 -6.19
C GLY A 160 3.74 22.33 -6.05
N ALA A 161 3.85 23.16 -5.00
CA ALA A 161 2.91 24.22 -4.61
C ALA A 161 2.57 25.30 -5.68
N GLY A 162 3.00 25.15 -6.93
CA GLY A 162 2.68 26.04 -8.05
C GLY A 162 1.58 25.56 -9.00
N ARG A 163 1.08 24.32 -8.86
CA ARG A 163 0.05 23.77 -9.76
C ARG A 163 -1.02 23.01 -8.99
N VAL A 164 -1.86 23.74 -8.27
CA VAL A 164 -3.17 23.20 -7.88
C VAL A 164 -4.07 23.35 -9.10
N ASP A 165 -4.32 22.28 -9.85
CA ASP A 165 -5.40 22.30 -10.83
C ASP A 165 -6.72 22.53 -10.08
N PRO A 166 -7.49 23.59 -10.36
CA PRO A 166 -8.68 23.96 -9.57
C PRO A 166 -9.86 22.97 -9.69
N GLY A 167 -9.65 21.79 -10.28
CA GLY A 167 -10.66 20.76 -10.49
C GLY A 167 -10.75 19.67 -9.43
N THR A 168 -9.74 19.50 -8.57
CA THR A 168 -9.74 18.47 -7.51
C THR A 168 -9.71 19.13 -6.15
N LEU A 169 -10.86 19.67 -5.74
CA LEU A 169 -11.10 19.96 -4.32
C LEU A 169 -11.12 18.62 -3.58
N ALA A 170 -10.00 18.29 -2.94
CA ALA A 170 -10.01 17.40 -1.80
C ALA A 170 -11.10 17.92 -0.86
N THR A 171 -12.16 17.13 -0.69
CA THR A 171 -13.17 17.37 0.33
C THR A 171 -12.50 17.07 1.67
N THR A 172 -11.75 18.04 2.21
CA THR A 172 -11.54 18.14 3.64
C THR A 172 -12.86 18.62 4.23
N SER A 173 -13.80 17.69 4.40
CA SER A 173 -14.89 17.89 5.34
C SER A 173 -14.24 18.14 6.69
N GLY A 174 -14.43 19.34 7.24
CA GLY A 174 -14.00 19.69 8.58
C GLY A 174 -14.50 18.63 9.55
N GLY A 175 -13.59 17.81 10.06
CA GLY A 175 -13.84 17.02 11.26
C GLY A 175 -14.19 17.99 12.40
N PRO A 176 -15.08 17.61 13.32
CA PRO A 176 -15.37 18.43 14.49
C PRO A 176 -14.06 18.76 15.23
N PRO A 177 -13.94 19.97 15.80
CA PRO A 177 -12.74 20.35 16.53
C PRO A 177 -12.42 19.30 17.61
N PRO A 178 -11.14 19.00 17.87
CA PRO A 178 -10.78 18.13 18.98
C PRO A 178 -11.41 18.69 20.26
N PRO A 179 -11.93 17.82 21.16
CA PRO A 179 -12.48 18.27 22.43
C PRO A 179 -11.43 19.11 23.16
N GLN A 180 -11.72 20.40 23.35
CA GLN A 180 -10.86 21.30 24.10
C GLN A 180 -10.86 20.84 25.56
N LEU A 181 -9.72 20.31 26.01
CA LEU A 181 -9.44 20.12 27.42
C LEU A 181 -9.54 21.50 28.11
N PRO A 182 -10.23 21.63 29.25
CA PRO A 182 -10.35 22.90 29.94
C PRO A 182 -8.99 23.37 30.43
N SER A 183 -8.54 24.51 29.90
CA SER A 183 -7.39 25.26 30.38
C SER A 183 -7.60 25.60 31.85
N SER A 184 -6.78 25.00 32.72
CA SER A 184 -6.74 25.36 34.13
C SER A 184 -6.21 26.78 34.25
N ALA A 185 -7.07 27.69 34.70
CA ALA A 185 -6.70 29.06 35.01
C ALA A 185 -5.73 29.07 36.21
N SER A 186 -4.51 29.57 36.00
CA SER A 186 -3.64 30.01 37.08
C SER A 186 -4.18 31.32 37.67
N SER A 187 -4.78 31.23 38.85
CA SER A 187 -4.98 32.37 39.74
C SER A 187 -4.06 32.22 40.94
N GLY A 188 -3.16 33.18 41.09
CA GLY A 188 -2.25 33.29 42.23
C GLY A 188 -3.00 33.61 43.53
N GLY A 189 -2.61 32.93 44.60
CA GLY A 189 -3.01 33.21 45.98
C GLY A 189 -1.91 32.73 46.92
N ALA A 190 -1.43 33.64 47.77
CA ALA A 190 -0.28 33.51 48.67
C ALA A 190 -0.49 32.49 49.82
N PRO A 191 0.57 32.11 50.58
CA PRO A 191 0.62 30.87 51.36
C PRO A 191 0.32 31.04 52.85
N ALA A 192 -0.10 29.95 53.50
CA ALA A 192 0.05 29.71 54.95
C ALA A 192 -0.15 28.20 55.29
N PRO A 193 0.30 27.72 56.46
CA PRO A 193 1.14 26.52 56.56
C PRO A 193 0.47 25.31 57.22
N GLY A 194 1.10 24.14 57.08
CA GLY A 194 1.07 23.11 58.12
C GLY A 194 0.84 21.68 57.65
N SER A 195 1.81 20.83 58.04
CA SER A 195 1.67 19.38 58.32
C SER A 195 1.52 18.45 57.10
N SER A 196 2.13 17.27 57.00
CA SER A 196 3.22 16.53 57.65
C SER A 196 3.18 15.12 57.02
N VAL A 197 4.33 14.47 56.89
CA VAL A 197 4.60 12.99 56.77
C VAL A 197 3.97 12.23 55.58
N ASP A 198 4.80 11.81 54.62
CA ASP A 198 5.46 10.49 54.49
C ASP A 198 4.59 9.52 53.66
N ASP A 199 5.06 9.17 52.46
CA ASP A 199 5.41 7.78 52.14
C ASP A 199 5.96 7.70 50.71
N ALA A 200 7.21 7.28 50.64
CA ALA A 200 7.94 6.96 49.43
C ALA A 200 7.73 5.48 49.11
N GLU A 201 7.10 5.15 47.98
CA GLU A 201 7.27 3.83 47.39
C GLU A 201 8.12 3.94 46.12
N ALA A 202 9.31 3.35 46.25
CA ALA A 202 10.34 3.24 45.25
C ALA A 202 9.93 2.29 44.13
N LEU A 203 10.11 2.75 42.90
CA LEU A 203 10.17 1.92 41.71
C LEU A 203 11.38 0.97 41.80
N GLN A 204 11.14 -0.32 42.01
CA GLN A 204 12.14 -1.36 41.82
C GLN A 204 12.19 -1.74 40.33
N PHE A 205 13.26 -1.29 39.65
CA PHE A 205 13.71 -1.88 38.39
C PHE A 205 14.43 -3.20 38.71
N ALA A 206 13.79 -4.33 38.38
CA ALA A 206 14.46 -5.61 38.33
C ALA A 206 15.28 -5.70 37.03
N GLY A 207 16.60 -5.61 37.17
CA GLY A 207 17.54 -6.03 36.15
C GLY A 207 17.51 -7.54 35.97
N SER A 208 17.75 -7.99 34.74
CA SER A 208 18.18 -9.36 34.46
C SER A 208 19.23 -9.28 33.37
N ASP A 209 20.47 -9.19 33.85
CA ASP A 209 21.66 -9.62 33.14
C ASP A 209 21.54 -11.11 32.81
N SER A 210 21.89 -11.48 31.57
CA SER A 210 22.37 -12.82 31.25
C SER A 210 23.27 -12.71 30.02
N GLY A 211 24.57 -12.53 30.30
CA GLY A 211 25.62 -12.65 29.31
C GLY A 211 25.82 -14.11 28.87
N ALA A 212 26.10 -14.28 27.59
CA ALA A 212 26.76 -15.47 27.06
C ALA A 212 27.91 -14.99 26.17
N GLY A 213 29.13 -15.18 26.68
CA GLY A 213 30.36 -14.90 25.94
C GLY A 213 30.56 -15.92 24.81
N VAL A 214 30.99 -15.43 23.66
CA VAL A 214 31.55 -16.26 22.59
C VAL A 214 33.06 -16.08 22.62
N ALA A 215 33.75 -17.18 22.92
CA ALA A 215 35.19 -17.32 22.84
C ALA A 215 35.62 -17.37 21.37
N ILE A 216 36.61 -16.54 21.01
CA ILE A 216 37.38 -16.65 19.77
C ILE A 216 38.57 -17.54 20.07
N THR A 217 38.72 -18.64 19.32
CA THR A 217 39.95 -19.42 19.26
C THR A 217 40.25 -19.79 17.82
N GLY A 218 41.47 -19.46 17.38
CA GLY A 218 42.22 -20.16 16.33
C GLY A 218 41.93 -19.74 14.90
#